data_AF-A0A6P2EW66-F1
#
_entry.id   AF-A0A6P2EW66-F1
#
_cell.length_a   1.000
_cell.length_b   1.000
_cell.length_c   1.000
_cell.angle_alpha   90.00
_cell.angle_beta   90.00
_cell.angle_gamma   90.00
#
_symmetry.space_group_name_H-M   'P 1'
#
loop_
_entity.id
_entity.type
_entity.pdbx_description
1 polymer ?
#
loop_
_entity_poly.entity_id
_entity_poly.type
_entity_poly.pdbx_seq_one_letter_code
_entity_poly.pdbx_strand_id
1 'polypeptide(L)'
;MALQRFFRLLSFPALGLRRSADRQIGQIRSAMLSLLQTHGGHSAQRVAQRVRFAGDLEALWYLRQDVLTALSAVDGEAAARRQLREINRLFKGGLPGALVPRPHHRITT
;
A
#
# COMPACT_ATOMS: atom_id res chain seq x y z
N MET A 1 3.42 -24.24 -5.26
CA MET A 1 2.99 -22.95 -4.68
C MET A 1 3.76 -21.82 -5.36
N ALA A 2 3.34 -21.47 -6.57
CA ALA A 2 4.07 -20.59 -7.48
C ALA A 2 3.32 -19.26 -7.61
N LEU A 3 3.97 -18.16 -7.23
CA LEU A 3 3.69 -16.84 -7.80
C LEU A 3 4.86 -15.86 -7.58
N GLN A 4 6.06 -16.26 -8.02
CA GLN A 4 7.12 -15.29 -8.29
C GLN A 4 6.98 -14.87 -9.76
N ARG A 5 6.22 -13.80 -10.01
CA ARG A 5 6.05 -13.27 -11.37
C ARG A 5 7.29 -12.48 -11.77
N PHE A 6 8.02 -13.09 -12.69
CA PHE A 6 8.97 -12.51 -13.63
C PHE A 6 8.51 -11.14 -14.16
N PHE A 7 9.42 -10.16 -14.25
CA PHE A 7 10.01 -9.71 -15.52
C PHE A 7 11.15 -8.71 -15.28
N ARG A 8 12.31 -9.02 -15.88
CA ARG A 8 13.40 -8.10 -16.20
C ARG A 8 13.13 -7.55 -17.61
N LEU A 9 13.39 -6.25 -17.86
CA LEU A 9 14.02 -5.80 -19.11
C LEU A 9 14.52 -4.32 -19.04
N LEU A 10 15.83 -4.16 -19.34
CA LEU A 10 16.57 -3.03 -19.96
C LEU A 10 16.42 -1.55 -19.45
N SER A 11 17.41 -1.11 -18.64
CA SER A 11 18.34 0.04 -18.82
C SER A 11 17.93 1.27 -19.69
N PHE A 12 18.10 2.57 -19.38
CA PHE A 12 18.44 3.50 -18.26
C PHE A 12 17.93 4.89 -18.75
N PRO A 13 17.07 5.62 -17.99
CA PRO A 13 17.47 6.44 -16.84
C PRO A 13 16.68 6.05 -15.57
N ALA A 14 16.31 4.78 -15.50
CA ALA A 14 15.42 4.22 -14.47
C ALA A 14 16.04 4.17 -13.06
N LEU A 15 17.33 4.44 -12.84
CA LEU A 15 17.93 4.40 -11.50
C LEU A 15 17.32 5.44 -10.54
N GLY A 16 17.07 6.65 -11.03
CA GLY A 16 16.48 7.73 -10.23
C GLY A 16 15.03 7.41 -9.86
N LEU A 17 14.23 6.99 -10.85
CA LEU A 17 12.85 6.55 -10.62
C LEU A 17 12.78 5.33 -9.71
N ARG A 18 13.63 4.33 -9.92
CA ARG A 18 13.66 3.10 -9.12
C ARG A 18 14.07 3.38 -7.68
N ARG A 19 15.09 4.20 -7.44
CA ARG A 19 15.49 4.60 -6.08
C ARG A 19 14.39 5.40 -5.39
N SER A 20 13.67 6.26 -6.11
CA SER A 20 12.54 7.00 -5.57
C SER A 20 11.35 6.09 -5.27
N ALA A 21 11.07 5.12 -6.14
CA ALA A 21 10.05 4.10 -5.92
C ALA A 21 10.39 3.19 -4.72
N ASP A 22 11.63 2.72 -4.61
CA ASP A 22 12.10 1.91 -3.48
C ASP A 22 11.99 2.69 -2.15
N ARG A 23 12.31 3.99 -2.17
CA ARG A 23 12.10 4.88 -1.01
C ARG A 23 10.62 5.03 -0.67
N GLN A 24 9.76 5.25 -1.65
CA GLN A 24 8.32 5.38 -1.45
C GLN A 24 7.72 4.09 -0.89
N ILE A 25 8.08 2.93 -1.45
CA ILE A 25 7.69 1.60 -0.94
C ILE A 25 8.15 1.44 0.51
N GLY A 26 9.40 1.81 0.82
CA GLY A 26 9.94 1.78 2.18
C GLY A 26 9.15 2.65 3.15
N GLN A 27 8.81 3.88 2.76
CA GLN A 27 8.02 4.81 3.57
C GLN A 27 6.62 4.27 3.85
N ILE A 28 5.92 3.79 2.83
CA ILE A 28 4.57 3.21 2.97
C ILE A 28 4.62 1.98 3.87
N ARG A 29 5.58 1.08 3.65
CA ARG A 29 5.77 -0.13 4.46
C ARG A 29 5.95 0.24 5.94
N SER A 30 6.84 1.18 6.24
CA SER A 30 7.09 1.62 7.61
C SER A 30 5.84 2.25 8.24
N ALA A 31 5.10 3.07 7.50
CA ALA A 31 3.88 3.69 8.00
C ALA A 31 2.77 2.66 8.30
N MET A 32 2.57 1.69 7.42
CA MET A 32 1.62 0.59 7.65
C MET A 32 2.03 -0.27 8.86
N LEU A 33 3.31 -0.61 8.99
CA LEU A 33 3.82 -1.38 10.13
C LEU A 33 3.67 -0.62 11.45
N SER A 34 3.93 0.69 11.46
CA SER A 34 3.74 1.52 12.65
C SER A 34 2.29 1.54 13.10
N LEU A 35 1.32 1.67 12.19
CA LEU A 35 -0.10 1.60 12.54
C LEU A 35 -0.48 0.24 13.13
N LEU A 36 -0.03 -0.85 12.51
CA LEU A 36 -0.30 -2.21 12.99
C LEU A 36 0.37 -2.50 14.35
N GLN A 37 1.48 -1.85 14.68
CA GLN A 37 2.14 -1.99 15.98
C GLN A 37 1.41 -1.19 17.07
N THR A 38 0.97 0.02 16.76
CA THR A 38 0.32 0.91 17.72
C THR A 38 -1.12 0.49 18.03
N HIS A 39 -1.86 0.05 17.02
CA HIS A 39 -3.31 -0.16 17.08
C HIS A 39 -3.74 -1.59 16.79
N GLY A 40 -2.80 -2.49 16.48
CA GLY A 40 -3.12 -3.84 16.05
C GLY A 40 -3.31 -4.84 17.20
N GLY A 41 -4.38 -5.62 17.13
CA GLY A 41 -4.59 -6.80 17.97
C GLY A 41 -3.84 -8.03 17.43
N HIS A 42 -4.15 -9.23 17.94
CA HIS A 42 -3.50 -10.47 17.49
C HIS A 42 -3.66 -10.73 15.98
N SER A 43 -4.77 -10.27 15.37
CA SER A 43 -5.02 -10.34 13.92
C SER A 43 -4.02 -9.50 13.10
N ALA A 44 -3.44 -8.46 13.68
CA ALA A 44 -2.51 -7.57 13.00
C ALA A 44 -1.14 -8.20 12.73
N GLN A 45 -0.73 -9.21 13.49
CA GLN A 45 0.59 -9.84 13.34
C GLN A 45 0.76 -10.50 11.96
N ARG A 46 -0.27 -11.22 11.49
CA ARG A 46 -0.26 -11.85 10.16
C ARG A 46 -0.21 -10.80 9.04
N VAL A 47 -0.96 -9.71 9.19
CA VAL A 47 -0.97 -8.59 8.24
C VAL A 47 0.38 -7.88 8.23
N ALA A 48 0.98 -7.65 9.39
CA ALA A 48 2.29 -7.01 9.54
C ALA A 48 3.40 -7.82 8.85
N GLN A 49 3.37 -9.16 8.93
CA GLN A 49 4.30 -10.00 8.17
C GLN A 49 4.11 -9.84 6.66
N ARG A 50 2.86 -9.86 6.16
CA ARG A 50 2.58 -9.65 4.74
C ARG A 50 3.06 -8.28 4.25
N VAL A 51 2.84 -7.22 5.04
CA VAL A 51 3.35 -5.86 4.76
C VAL A 51 4.88 -5.83 4.73
N ARG A 52 5.55 -6.50 5.68
CA ARG A 52 7.01 -6.55 5.77
C ARG A 52 7.65 -7.13 4.50
N PHE A 53 7.03 -8.16 3.93
CA PHE A 53 7.55 -8.89 2.77
C PHE A 53 6.93 -8.48 1.43
N ALA A 54 6.04 -7.47 1.41
CA ALA A 54 5.51 -6.95 0.15
C ALA A 54 6.65 -6.40 -0.73
N GLY A 55 6.77 -6.97 -1.93
CA GLY A 55 7.90 -6.73 -2.84
C GLY A 55 7.74 -5.52 -3.75
N ASP A 56 6.53 -5.00 -3.88
CA ASP A 56 6.22 -3.87 -4.76
C ASP A 56 5.08 -3.02 -4.17
N LEU A 57 4.83 -1.90 -4.84
CA LEU A 57 3.81 -0.93 -4.44
C LEU A 57 2.38 -1.46 -4.60
N GLU A 58 2.12 -2.30 -5.60
CA GLU A 58 0.80 -2.87 -5.87
C GLU A 58 0.41 -3.85 -4.75
N ALA A 59 1.34 -4.70 -4.30
CA ALA A 59 1.15 -5.57 -3.16
C ALA A 59 0.80 -4.79 -1.89
N LEU A 60 1.51 -3.69 -1.61
CA LEU A 60 1.19 -2.80 -0.49
C LEU A 60 -0.20 -2.15 -0.65
N TRP A 61 -0.58 -1.79 -1.88
CA TRP A 61 -1.90 -1.22 -2.16
C TRP A 61 -3.03 -2.21 -1.89
N TYR A 62 -2.88 -3.49 -2.23
CA TYR A 62 -3.89 -4.48 -1.87
C TYR A 62 -3.94 -4.74 -0.36
N LEU A 63 -2.78 -4.76 0.29
CA LEU A 63 -2.70 -4.94 1.75
C LEU A 63 -3.35 -3.81 2.54
N ARG A 64 -3.64 -2.65 1.94
CA ARG A 64 -4.36 -1.56 2.63
C ARG A 64 -5.73 -2.01 3.16
N GLN A 65 -6.41 -2.94 2.49
CA GLN A 65 -7.71 -3.47 2.93
C GLN A 65 -7.54 -4.44 4.11
N ASP A 66 -6.49 -5.26 4.08
CA ASP A 66 -6.16 -6.13 5.21
C ASP A 66 -5.78 -5.30 6.45
N VAL A 67 -5.03 -4.20 6.26
CA VAL A 67 -4.70 -3.25 7.34
C VAL A 67 -5.94 -2.56 7.88
N LEU A 68 -6.85 -2.09 7.01
CA LEU A 68 -8.12 -1.50 7.45
C LEU A 68 -8.90 -2.48 8.32
N THR A 69 -9.05 -3.72 7.86
CA THR A 69 -9.81 -4.76 8.58
C THR A 69 -9.19 -5.04 9.95
N ALA A 70 -7.86 -5.13 10.03
CA ALA A 70 -7.16 -5.35 11.29
C ALA A 70 -7.33 -4.19 12.28
N LEU A 71 -7.28 -2.94 11.79
CA LEU A 71 -7.46 -1.74 12.61
C LEU A 71 -8.93 -1.57 13.04
N SER A 72 -9.88 -1.81 12.15
CA SER A 72 -11.33 -1.71 12.44
C SER A 72 -11.78 -2.67 13.54
N ALA A 73 -11.11 -3.83 13.66
CA ALA A 73 -11.39 -4.79 14.72
C ALA A 73 -11.01 -4.31 16.12
N VAL A 74 -10.14 -3.29 16.23
CA VAL A 74 -9.65 -2.76 17.52
C VAL A 74 -10.21 -1.35 17.77
N ASP A 75 -10.03 -0.44 16.83
CA ASP A 75 -10.36 0.98 16.99
C ASP A 75 -11.74 1.36 16.42
N GLY A 76 -12.41 0.41 15.75
CA GLY A 76 -13.64 0.66 15.00
C GLY A 76 -13.41 1.28 13.62
N GLU A 77 -14.38 1.07 12.72
CA GLU A 77 -14.27 1.41 11.30
C GLU A 77 -13.98 2.90 11.03
N ALA A 78 -14.60 3.81 11.79
CA ALA A 78 -14.43 5.24 11.58
C ALA A 78 -13.00 5.73 11.87
N ALA A 79 -12.41 5.25 12.98
CA ALA A 79 -11.05 5.58 13.37
C ALA A 79 -10.02 4.93 12.41
N ALA A 80 -10.23 3.67 12.08
CA ALA A 80 -9.39 2.92 11.14
C ALA A 80 -9.36 3.59 9.75
N ARG A 81 -10.52 4.02 9.23
CA ARG A 81 -10.59 4.80 7.98
C ARG A 81 -9.81 6.10 8.06
N ARG A 82 -9.81 6.79 9.21
CA ARG A 82 -9.05 8.03 9.40
C ARG A 82 -7.55 7.78 9.31
N GLN A 83 -7.05 6.77 10.00
CA GLN A 83 -5.63 6.39 9.94
C GLN A 83 -5.23 5.96 8.52
N LEU A 84 -6.08 5.17 7.83
CA LEU A 84 -5.79 4.69 6.48
C LEU A 84 -5.76 5.80 5.43
N ARG A 85 -6.49 6.91 5.63
CA ARG A 85 -6.44 8.05 4.70
C ARG A 85 -5.03 8.64 4.58
N GLU A 86 -4.28 8.67 5.68
CA GLU A 86 -2.89 9.16 5.66
C GLU A 86 -1.99 8.21 4.86
N ILE A 87 -2.16 6.90 5.02
CA ILE A 87 -1.46 5.89 4.23
C ILE A 87 -1.80 6.02 2.73
N ASN A 88 -3.08 6.20 2.38
CA ASN A 88 -3.52 6.35 0.99
C ASN A 88 -2.90 7.56 0.29
N ARG A 89 -2.55 8.63 1.03
CA ARG A 89 -1.86 9.79 0.46
C ARG A 89 -0.44 9.44 0.00
N LEU A 90 0.25 8.54 0.69
CA LEU A 90 1.60 8.10 0.35
C LEU A 90 1.66 7.30 -0.97
N PHE A 91 0.53 6.73 -1.40
CA PHE A 91 0.42 6.03 -2.70
C PHE A 91 0.25 6.99 -3.89
N LYS A 92 -0.10 8.26 -3.66
CA LYS A 92 -0.28 9.23 -4.75
C LYS A 92 1.02 9.40 -5.54
N GLY A 93 0.93 9.35 -6.86
CA GLY A 93 2.08 9.51 -7.77
C GLY A 93 3.01 8.30 -7.88
N GLY A 94 2.81 7.24 -7.08
CA GLY A 94 3.62 6.01 -7.19
C GLY A 94 2.91 4.85 -7.90
N LEU A 95 1.57 4.84 -7.88
CA LEU A 95 0.79 3.73 -8.45
C LEU A 95 0.80 3.75 -9.99
N PRO A 96 0.82 2.57 -10.65
CA PRO A 96 0.48 2.46 -12.05
C PRO A 96 -0.87 3.13 -12.32
N GLY A 97 -1.00 3.88 -13.41
CA GLY A 97 -2.21 4.65 -13.72
C GLY A 97 -3.51 3.83 -13.76
N ALA A 98 -3.42 2.50 -13.89
CA ALA A 98 -4.56 1.58 -13.81
C ALA A 98 -5.14 1.38 -12.40
N LEU A 99 -4.38 1.68 -11.34
CA LEU A 99 -4.77 1.47 -9.94
C LEU A 99 -5.28 2.75 -9.27
N VAL A 100 -5.09 3.91 -9.91
CA VAL A 100 -5.65 5.17 -9.45
C VAL A 100 -7.12 5.23 -9.87
N PRO A 101 -8.06 5.58 -8.97
CA PRO A 101 -9.46 5.79 -9.36
C PRO A 101 -9.52 6.80 -10.51
N ARG A 102 -9.97 6.35 -11.69
CA ARG A 102 -10.20 7.26 -12.82
C ARG A 102 -11.32 8.22 -12.44
N PRO A 103 -11.10 9.55 -12.52
CA PRO A 103 -12.21 10.48 -12.44
C PRO A 103 -13.12 10.21 -13.64
N HIS A 104 -14.30 9.67 -13.38
CA HIS A 104 -15.35 9.58 -14.37
C HIS A 104 -15.78 11.03 -14.67
N HIS A 105 -15.32 11.56 -15.79
CA HIS A 105 -15.92 12.77 -16.36
C HIS A 105 -17.37 12.40 -16.68
N ARG A 106 -18.28 12.84 -15.82
CA ARG A 106 -19.70 12.80 -16.08
C ARG A 106 -19.96 13.76 -17.24
N ILE A 107 -20.01 13.23 -18.45
CA ILE A 107 -20.49 13.95 -19.62
C ILE A 107 -21.94 14.31 -19.30
N THR A 108 -22.15 15.57 -18.94
CA THR A 108 -23.48 16.15 -18.74
C THR A 108 -23.79 16.85 -20.05
N THR A 109 -24.59 16.21 -20.88
CA THR A 109 -25.30 16.80 -22.03
C THR A 109 -26.69 17.19 -21.59
#